data_AF-A0A1A8HTD9-F1
#
_entry.id   AF-A0A1A8HTD9-F1
#
_cell.length_a   1.000
_cell.length_b   1.000
_cell.length_c   1.000
_cell.angle_alpha   90.00
_cell.angle_beta   90.00
_cell.angle_gamma   90.00
#
_symmetry.space_group_name_H-M   'P 1'
#
loop_
_entity.id
_entity.type
_entity.pdbx_description
1 polymer ?
#
loop_
_entity_poly.entity_id
_entity_poly.type
_entity_poly.pdbx_seq_one_letter_code
_entity_poly.pdbx_strand_id
1 'polypeptide(L)'
;MAALESHTNLITSLFNTGLTHAQIAYTLQQMNILPCSEMSVRRFCARHGLKRKRQVSDQALERAVAGSIYETGPSYGRKFMTGYLSSMGLHAGEVRVGRILRELHQPYHEFRREGARNL
;
A
#
# COMPACT_ATOMS: atom_id res chain seq x y z
N MET A 1 15.48 -23.36 9.26
CA MET A 1 14.26 -23.09 8.46
C MET A 1 13.33 -24.28 8.36
N ALA A 2 13.80 -25.54 8.48
CA ALA A 2 12.95 -26.73 8.43
C ALA A 2 11.71 -26.65 9.36
N ALA A 3 11.86 -26.09 10.57
CA ALA A 3 10.75 -25.89 11.51
C ALA A 3 9.62 -24.96 10.97
N LEU A 4 9.94 -23.97 10.13
CA LEU A 4 8.93 -23.08 9.53
C LEU A 4 8.22 -23.74 8.34
N GLU A 5 8.94 -24.60 7.59
CA GLU A 5 8.36 -25.32 6.44
C GLU A 5 7.22 -26.26 6.87
N SER A 6 7.34 -26.91 8.04
CA SER A 6 6.26 -27.73 8.62
C SER A 6 5.00 -26.93 8.98
N HIS A 7 5.09 -25.61 9.11
CA HIS A 7 4.00 -24.72 9.52
C HIS A 7 3.56 -23.78 8.39
N THR A 8 3.81 -24.15 7.13
CA THR A 8 3.53 -23.31 5.95
C THR A 8 2.09 -22.81 5.90
N ASN A 9 1.12 -23.68 6.17
CA ASN A 9 -0.30 -23.31 6.15
C ASN A 9 -0.67 -22.26 7.21
N LEU A 10 -0.10 -22.40 8.42
CA LEU A 10 -0.31 -21.45 9.51
C LEU A 10 0.33 -20.10 9.21
N ILE A 11 1.57 -20.08 8.72
CA ILE A 11 2.27 -18.83 8.39
C ILE A 11 1.53 -18.11 7.26
N THR A 12 1.05 -18.85 6.27
CA THR A 12 0.28 -18.31 5.14
C THR A 12 -1.07 -17.76 5.59
N SER A 13 -1.78 -18.44 6.50
CA SER A 13 -3.05 -17.93 7.04
C SER A 13 -2.86 -16.66 7.85
N LEU A 14 -1.86 -16.62 8.76
CA LEU A 14 -1.50 -15.42 9.52
C LEU A 14 -1.05 -14.26 8.62
N PHE A 15 -0.38 -14.57 7.51
CA PHE A 15 0.00 -13.56 6.53
C PHE A 15 -1.23 -12.98 5.81
N ASN A 16 -2.18 -13.83 5.42
CA ASN A 16 -3.39 -13.44 4.70
C ASN A 16 -4.38 -12.67 5.57
N THR A 17 -4.40 -12.88 6.87
CA THR A 17 -5.17 -12.06 7.82
C THR A 17 -4.56 -10.67 8.06
N GLY A 18 -3.39 -10.38 7.47
CA GLY A 18 -2.78 -9.06 7.45
C GLY A 18 -1.74 -8.80 8.54
N LEU A 19 -1.37 -9.80 9.35
CA LEU A 19 -0.38 -9.62 10.40
C LEU A 19 0.99 -9.21 9.83
N THR A 20 1.70 -8.36 10.58
CA THR A 20 3.08 -7.97 10.28
C THR A 20 4.04 -9.14 10.42
N HIS A 21 5.24 -9.08 9.81
CA HIS A 21 6.20 -10.19 9.97
C HIS A 21 6.64 -10.33 11.43
N ALA A 22 6.76 -9.21 12.14
CA ALA A 22 7.02 -9.16 13.58
C ALA A 22 5.87 -9.80 14.38
N GLN A 23 4.62 -9.47 14.05
CA GLN A 23 3.46 -10.07 14.70
C GLN A 23 3.37 -11.58 14.45
N ILE A 24 3.60 -12.04 13.21
CA ILE A 24 3.65 -13.48 12.89
C ILE A 24 4.75 -14.17 13.69
N ALA A 25 5.95 -13.58 13.76
CA ALA A 25 7.05 -14.14 14.55
C ALA A 25 6.68 -14.23 16.04
N TYR A 26 6.06 -13.18 16.60
CA TYR A 26 5.56 -13.20 17.97
C TYR A 26 4.52 -14.31 18.20
N THR A 27 3.54 -14.45 17.31
CA THR A 27 2.52 -15.52 17.41
C THR A 27 3.14 -16.92 17.38
N LEU A 28 4.13 -17.14 16.50
CA LEU A 28 4.84 -18.42 16.41
C LEU A 28 5.67 -18.69 17.68
N GLN A 29 6.29 -17.68 18.28
CA GLN A 29 6.99 -17.80 19.55
C GLN A 29 6.06 -18.19 20.69
N GLN A 30 4.85 -17.60 20.76
CA GLN A 30 3.84 -17.97 21.75
C GLN A 30 3.36 -19.43 21.61
N MET A 31 3.48 -20.01 20.41
CA MET A 31 3.17 -21.41 20.13
C MET A 31 4.37 -22.36 20.34
N ASN A 32 5.47 -21.89 20.94
CA ASN A 32 6.72 -22.63 21.12
C ASN A 32 7.39 -23.11 19.81
N ILE A 33 7.10 -22.46 18.67
CA ILE A 33 7.74 -22.77 17.39
C ILE A 33 9.03 -21.95 17.31
N LEU A 34 10.16 -22.57 17.66
CA LEU A 34 11.48 -21.95 17.68
C LEU A 34 12.47 -22.64 16.72
N PRO A 35 13.50 -21.94 16.23
CA PRO A 35 13.71 -20.50 16.32
C PRO A 35 12.93 -19.74 15.23
N CYS A 36 12.12 -18.76 15.61
CA CYS A 36 11.45 -17.85 14.67
C CYS A 36 11.69 -16.38 15.05
N SER A 37 12.38 -15.67 14.16
CA SER A 37 12.55 -14.20 14.24
C SER A 37 11.77 -13.53 13.12
N GLU A 38 11.52 -12.24 13.23
CA GLU A 38 10.94 -11.46 12.13
C GLU A 38 11.70 -11.69 10.82
N MET A 39 13.03 -11.70 10.86
CA MET A 39 13.88 -11.93 9.69
C MET A 39 13.66 -13.33 9.09
N SER A 40 13.44 -14.34 9.93
CA SER A 40 13.18 -15.70 9.50
C SER A 40 11.82 -15.81 8.79
N VAL A 41 10.78 -15.19 9.36
CA VAL A 41 9.44 -15.10 8.75
C VAL A 41 9.49 -14.32 7.44
N ARG A 42 10.20 -13.19 7.41
CA ARG A 42 10.35 -12.40 6.18
C ARG A 42 11.02 -13.20 5.06
N ARG A 43 12.09 -13.94 5.38
CA ARG A 43 12.77 -14.82 4.40
C ARG A 43 11.86 -15.96 3.93
N PHE A 44 11.10 -16.55 4.84
CA PHE A 44 10.09 -17.57 4.52
C PHE A 44 9.04 -17.01 3.56
N CYS A 45 8.41 -15.89 3.89
CA CYS A 45 7.42 -15.23 3.04
C CYS A 45 7.99 -14.90 1.65
N ALA A 46 9.22 -14.38 1.58
CA ALA A 46 9.87 -14.08 0.32
C ALA A 46 10.11 -15.33 -0.56
N ARG A 47 10.53 -16.45 0.06
CA ARG A 47 10.75 -17.73 -0.64
C ARG A 47 9.44 -18.33 -1.17
N HIS A 48 8.36 -18.23 -0.38
CA HIS A 48 7.04 -18.74 -0.72
C HIS A 48 6.20 -17.76 -1.57
N GLY A 49 6.81 -16.68 -2.08
CA GLY A 49 6.12 -15.71 -2.94
C GLY A 49 5.04 -14.88 -2.22
N LEU A 50 4.99 -14.93 -0.89
CA LEU A 50 4.06 -14.16 -0.06
C LEU A 50 4.49 -12.69 -0.05
N LYS A 51 3.92 -11.93 -0.99
CA LYS A 51 4.11 -10.49 -1.11
C LYS A 51 2.86 -9.79 -0.60
N ARG A 52 3.01 -8.87 0.36
CA ARG A 52 1.88 -8.08 0.81
C ARG A 52 1.45 -7.20 -0.36
N LYS A 53 0.19 -7.34 -0.77
CA LYS A 53 -0.48 -6.35 -1.59
C LYS A 53 -0.72 -5.10 -0.72
N ARG A 54 0.34 -4.34 -0.43
CA ARG A 54 0.24 -2.96 0.06
C ARG A 54 -0.36 -2.01 -0.99
N GLN A 55 -0.69 -2.55 -2.15
CA GLN A 55 -1.28 -1.80 -3.24
C GLN A 55 -2.79 -1.81 -3.01
N VAL A 56 -3.31 -0.68 -2.55
CA VAL A 56 -4.67 -0.25 -2.90
C VAL A 56 -4.87 -0.59 -4.38
N SER A 57 -5.95 -1.29 -4.72
CA SER A 57 -6.26 -1.64 -6.10
C SER A 57 -6.34 -0.38 -6.95
N ASP A 58 -6.02 -0.45 -8.24
CA ASP A 58 -6.12 0.72 -9.11
C ASP A 58 -7.54 1.32 -9.07
N GLN A 59 -8.58 0.47 -9.05
CA GLN A 59 -9.97 0.91 -8.90
C GLN A 59 -10.27 1.62 -7.56
N ALA A 60 -9.74 1.14 -6.44
CA ALA A 60 -9.92 1.81 -5.15
C ALA A 60 -9.14 3.13 -5.08
N LEU A 61 -7.96 3.17 -5.71
CA LEU A 61 -7.15 4.38 -5.80
C LEU A 61 -7.83 5.43 -6.69
N GLU A 62 -8.43 5.02 -7.81
CA GLU A 62 -9.23 5.89 -8.70
C GLU A 62 -10.38 6.53 -7.95
N ARG A 63 -11.19 5.73 -7.23
CA ARG A 63 -12.31 6.26 -6.43
C ARG A 63 -11.84 7.26 -5.38
N ALA A 64 -10.75 6.95 -4.70
CA ALA A 64 -10.19 7.84 -3.68
C ALA A 64 -9.64 9.14 -4.28
N VAL A 65 -8.95 9.06 -5.42
CA VAL A 65 -8.46 10.25 -6.14
C VAL A 65 -9.62 11.09 -6.65
N ALA A 66 -10.67 10.49 -7.21
CA ALA A 66 -11.85 11.21 -7.68
C ALA A 66 -12.55 11.96 -6.53
N GLY A 67 -12.76 11.32 -5.38
CA GLY A 67 -13.31 11.97 -4.19
C GLY A 67 -12.41 13.10 -3.68
N SER A 68 -11.10 12.86 -3.64
CA SER A 68 -10.13 13.88 -3.19
C SER A 68 -10.09 15.10 -4.12
N ILE A 69 -10.28 14.93 -5.44
CA ILE A 69 -10.42 16.05 -6.39
C ILE A 69 -11.69 16.85 -6.09
N TYR A 70 -12.79 16.19 -5.75
CA TYR A 70 -14.03 16.88 -5.39
C TYR A 70 -13.84 17.72 -4.11
N GLU A 71 -13.10 17.20 -3.12
CA GLU A 71 -12.89 17.89 -1.84
C GLU A 71 -11.84 19.01 -1.91
N THR A 72 -10.74 18.78 -2.63
CA THR A 72 -9.59 19.71 -2.65
C THR A 72 -9.53 20.55 -3.92
N GLY A 73 -10.26 20.17 -4.96
CA GLY A 73 -10.23 20.82 -6.27
C GLY A 73 -9.19 20.22 -7.22
N PRO A 74 -9.35 20.43 -8.54
CA PRO A 74 -8.56 19.76 -9.57
C PRO A 74 -7.16 20.36 -9.80
N SER A 75 -6.79 21.45 -9.14
CA SER A 75 -5.50 22.13 -9.37
C SER A 75 -4.31 21.43 -8.69
N TYR A 76 -4.57 20.60 -7.68
CA TYR A 76 -3.52 20.04 -6.84
C TYR A 76 -2.74 18.89 -7.49
N GLY A 77 -1.41 19.04 -7.43
CA GLY A 77 -0.40 18.10 -7.95
C GLY A 77 -0.48 16.68 -7.38
N ARG A 78 0.06 15.69 -8.13
CA ARG A 78 0.31 14.33 -7.61
C ARG A 78 1.01 14.28 -6.24
N LYS A 79 1.91 15.24 -5.96
CA LYS A 79 2.64 15.34 -4.68
C LYS A 79 1.69 15.67 -3.52
N PHE A 80 0.84 16.68 -3.71
CA PHE A 80 -0.19 17.03 -2.73
C PHE A 80 -1.19 15.89 -2.58
N MET A 81 -1.70 15.37 -3.69
CA MET A 81 -2.70 14.30 -3.69
C MET A 81 -2.21 13.04 -2.97
N THR A 82 -0.93 12.68 -3.15
CA THR A 82 -0.30 11.56 -2.44
C THR A 82 -0.26 11.81 -0.93
N GLY A 83 0.12 13.01 -0.49
CA GLY A 83 0.13 13.38 0.92
C GLY A 83 -1.28 13.39 1.53
N TYR A 84 -2.24 13.94 0.81
CA TYR A 84 -3.64 14.01 1.24
C TYR A 84 -4.26 12.61 1.40
N LEU A 85 -4.08 11.73 0.41
CA LEU A 85 -4.49 10.33 0.52
C LEU A 85 -3.82 9.64 1.72
N SER A 86 -2.54 9.90 1.95
CA SER A 86 -1.81 9.35 3.10
C SER A 86 -2.40 9.82 4.44
N SER A 87 -2.80 11.10 4.56
CA SER A 87 -3.48 11.60 5.75
C SER A 87 -4.86 10.97 5.98
N MET A 88 -5.51 10.50 4.91
CA MET A 88 -6.75 9.72 4.96
C MET A 88 -6.51 8.21 5.17
N GLY A 89 -5.26 7.81 5.47
CA GLY A 89 -4.87 6.41 5.69
C GLY A 89 -4.59 5.61 4.41
N LEU A 90 -4.74 6.23 3.23
CA LEU A 90 -4.55 5.59 1.94
C LEU A 90 -3.13 5.81 1.41
N HIS A 91 -2.33 4.75 1.43
CA HIS A 91 -0.94 4.82 1.02
C HIS A 91 -0.76 4.31 -0.41
N ALA A 92 -0.47 5.22 -1.34
CA ALA A 92 -0.17 4.93 -2.74
C ALA A 92 1.13 5.62 -3.17
N GLY A 93 1.83 5.04 -4.14
CA GLY A 93 3.04 5.67 -4.70
C GLY A 93 2.68 6.87 -5.57
N GLU A 94 3.45 7.96 -5.47
CA GLU A 94 3.21 9.21 -6.21
C GLU A 94 3.07 9.00 -7.72
N VAL A 95 3.85 8.08 -8.30
CA VAL A 95 3.79 7.74 -9.73
C VAL A 95 2.43 7.15 -10.11
N ARG A 96 1.85 6.28 -9.26
CA ARG A 96 0.53 5.67 -9.51
C ARG A 96 -0.58 6.72 -9.38
N VAL A 97 -0.51 7.55 -8.35
CA VAL A 97 -1.43 8.68 -8.16
C VAL A 97 -1.37 9.62 -9.37
N GLY A 98 -0.16 9.96 -9.84
CA GLY A 98 0.04 10.80 -11.02
C GLY A 98 -0.40 10.17 -12.34
N ARG A 99 -0.47 8.84 -12.45
CA ARG A 99 -1.07 8.16 -13.61
C ARG A 99 -2.59 8.30 -13.58
N ILE A 100 -3.21 7.98 -12.46
CA ILE A 100 -4.66 8.07 -12.26
C ILE A 100 -5.18 9.50 -12.40
N LEU A 101 -4.46 10.48 -11.87
CA LEU A 101 -4.82 11.91 -12.06
C LEU A 101 -4.86 12.31 -13.53
N ARG A 102 -3.96 11.76 -14.36
CA ARG A 102 -3.93 12.02 -15.80
C ARG A 102 -5.09 11.35 -16.54
N GLU A 103 -5.48 10.16 -16.09
CA GLU A 103 -6.58 9.38 -16.68
C GLU A 103 -7.96 9.93 -16.30
N LEU A 104 -8.16 10.29 -15.02
CA LEU A 104 -9.45 10.77 -14.51
C LEU A 104 -9.81 12.18 -14.94
N HIS A 105 -8.80 13.02 -15.18
CA HIS A 105 -9.04 14.44 -15.43
C HIS A 105 -8.05 14.95 -16.48
N GLN A 106 -8.31 14.69 -17.76
CA GLN A 106 -7.47 15.19 -18.85
C GLN A 106 -7.31 16.74 -18.87
N PRO A 107 -8.34 17.55 -18.48
CA PRO A 107 -8.20 19.00 -18.30
C PRO A 107 -7.29 19.42 -17.13
N TYR A 108 -6.83 18.48 -16.29
CA TYR A 108 -5.99 18.73 -15.11
C TYR A 108 -4.70 19.47 -15.44
N HIS A 109 -4.08 19.12 -16.57
CA HIS A 109 -2.86 19.77 -17.02
C HIS A 109 -3.12 21.19 -17.52
N GLU A 110 -4.29 21.45 -18.10
CA GLU A 110 -4.67 22.74 -18.66
C GLU A 110 -5.05 23.72 -17.53
N PHE A 111 -5.93 23.31 -16.61
CA PHE A 111 -6.29 24.14 -15.45
C PHE A 111 -5.10 24.45 -14.54
N ARG A 112 -4.14 23.53 -14.40
CA ARG A 112 -2.91 23.81 -13.65
C ARG A 112 -1.99 24.78 -14.40
N ARG A 113 -1.93 24.72 -15.73
CA ARG A 113 -1.20 25.70 -16.56
C ARG A 113 -1.83 27.09 -16.48
N GLU A 114 -3.15 27.18 -16.39
CA GLU A 114 -3.89 28.43 -16.29
C GLU A 114 -3.84 29.01 -14.86
N GLY A 115 -4.03 28.20 -13.83
CA GLY A 115 -4.02 28.63 -12.42
C GLY A 115 -2.64 29.00 -11.87
N ALA A 116 -1.55 28.60 -12.52
CA ALA A 116 -0.19 29.02 -12.15
C ALA A 116 0.20 30.40 -12.68
N ARG A 117 -0.66 31.07 -13.47
CA ARG A 117 -0.37 32.37 -14.08
C ARG A 117 -0.87 33.58 -13.28
N ASN A 118 -1.63 33.38 -12.20
CA ASN A 118 -2.18 34.46 -11.39
C ASN A 118 -1.83 34.31 -9.90
N LEU A 119 -0.53 34.25 -9.59
CA LEU A 119 0.02 34.57 -8.28
C LEU A 119 0.97 35.76 -8.43
#